data_AF-A0A659MC36-F1
#
_entry.id   AF-A0A659MC36-F1
#
_cell.length_a   1.000
_cell.length_b   1.000
_cell.length_c   1.000
_cell.angle_alpha   90.00
_cell.angle_beta   90.00
_cell.angle_gamma   90.00
#
_symmetry.space_group_name_H-M   'P 1'
#
loop_
_entity.id
_entity.type
_entity.pdbx_description
1 polymer ?
#
loop_
_entity_poly.entity_id
_entity_poly.type
_entity_poly.pdbx_seq_one_letter_code
_entity_poly.pdbx_strand_id
1 'polypeptide(L)'
;MTFTKEQLIEKAKENVDFFRDRLDLLPQSQLMALYLRLAEVALATLTTEPAMYCMKKGEALDIDASSTCKSVVDAWVDEWNEMQCEHGDDFSAVPLYRLPMVEDLNNDQ
;
A
#
# COMPACT_ATOMS: atom_id res chain seq x y z
N MET A 1 11.10 -21.24 -5.86
CA MET A 1 10.57 -20.08 -6.62
C MET A 1 10.14 -19.06 -5.60
N THR A 2 10.72 -17.86 -5.60
CA THR A 2 10.39 -16.82 -4.62
C THR A 2 9.25 -15.98 -5.17
N PHE A 3 8.18 -15.86 -4.40
CA PHE A 3 7.02 -15.03 -4.70
C PHE A 3 7.37 -13.56 -4.48
N THR A 4 7.11 -12.68 -5.46
CA THR A 4 7.49 -11.24 -5.37
C THR A 4 6.32 -10.29 -5.59
N LYS A 5 6.47 -9.05 -5.13
CA LYS A 5 5.49 -7.97 -5.34
C LYS A 5 5.31 -7.67 -6.84
N GLU A 6 6.37 -7.74 -7.63
CA GLU A 6 6.35 -7.50 -9.06
C GLU A 6 5.51 -8.56 -9.77
N GLN A 7 5.62 -9.84 -9.37
CA GLN A 7 4.78 -10.91 -9.90
C GLN A 7 3.30 -10.66 -9.59
N LEU A 8 2.99 -10.15 -8.39
CA LEU A 8 1.63 -9.77 -8.03
C LEU A 8 1.10 -8.59 -8.85
N ILE A 9 1.94 -7.57 -9.08
CA ILE A 9 1.57 -6.40 -9.89
C ILE A 9 1.26 -6.84 -11.32
N GLU A 10 2.15 -7.63 -11.95
CA GLU A 10 1.93 -8.13 -13.30
C GLU A 10 0.66 -8.97 -13.36
N LYS A 11 0.42 -9.83 -12.36
CA LYS A 11 -0.81 -10.63 -12.33
C LYS A 11 -2.07 -9.77 -12.17
N ALA A 12 -2.01 -8.71 -11.38
CA ALA A 12 -3.12 -7.78 -11.22
C ALA A 12 -3.42 -7.02 -12.52
N LYS A 13 -2.39 -6.60 -13.27
CA LYS A 13 -2.56 -6.01 -14.61
C LYS A 13 -3.24 -6.96 -15.58
N GLU A 14 -2.74 -8.20 -15.68
CA GLU A 14 -3.36 -9.25 -16.52
C GLU A 14 -4.85 -9.45 -16.20
N ASN A 15 -5.19 -9.48 -14.90
CA ASN A 15 -6.57 -9.63 -14.47
C ASN A 15 -7.44 -8.43 -14.85
N VAL A 16 -6.93 -7.21 -14.67
CA VAL A 16 -7.64 -5.99 -15.08
C VAL A 16 -7.96 -6.04 -16.57
N ASP A 17 -6.96 -6.33 -17.41
CA ASP A 17 -7.14 -6.41 -18.86
C ASP A 17 -8.11 -7.53 -19.24
N PHE A 18 -7.94 -8.72 -18.66
CA PHE A 18 -8.84 -9.85 -18.90
C PHE A 18 -10.29 -9.54 -18.56
N PHE A 19 -10.57 -8.98 -17.38
CA PHE A 19 -11.95 -8.71 -16.97
C PHE A 19 -12.55 -7.52 -17.70
N ARG A 20 -11.74 -6.54 -18.12
CA ARG A 20 -12.18 -5.44 -18.99
C ARG A 20 -12.65 -5.97 -20.34
N ASP A 21 -11.82 -6.76 -21.02
CA ASP A 21 -12.18 -7.39 -22.30
C ASP A 21 -13.44 -8.26 -22.18
N ARG A 22 -13.58 -8.98 -21.06
CA ARG A 22 -14.78 -9.80 -20.79
C ARG A 22 -16.02 -8.96 -20.55
N LEU A 23 -15.90 -7.83 -19.87
CA LEU A 23 -17.02 -6.92 -19.62
C LEU A 23 -17.46 -6.25 -20.93
N ASP A 24 -16.53 -5.89 -21.82
CA ASP A 24 -16.88 -5.35 -23.14
C ASP A 24 -17.71 -6.34 -23.98
N LEU A 25 -17.43 -7.64 -23.86
CA LEU A 25 -18.20 -8.70 -24.51
C LEU A 25 -19.53 -9.01 -23.79
N LEU A 26 -19.61 -8.75 -22.49
CA LEU A 26 -20.74 -9.09 -21.63
C LEU A 26 -21.12 -7.89 -20.72
N PRO A 27 -21.56 -6.75 -21.28
CA PRO A 27 -21.65 -5.49 -20.52
C PRO A 27 -22.66 -5.51 -19.37
N GLN A 28 -23.68 -6.36 -19.46
CA GLN A 28 -24.70 -6.58 -18.44
C GLN A 28 -24.25 -7.52 -17.31
N SER A 29 -23.05 -8.09 -17.38
CA SER A 29 -22.56 -9.02 -16.36
C SER A 29 -22.05 -8.29 -15.13
N GLN A 30 -22.88 -8.23 -14.10
CA GLN A 30 -22.50 -7.68 -12.78
C GLN A 30 -21.29 -8.42 -12.17
N LEU A 31 -21.16 -9.73 -12.44
CA LEU A 31 -20.03 -10.51 -11.96
C LEU A 31 -18.70 -10.06 -12.60
N MET A 32 -18.69 -9.77 -13.91
CA MET A 32 -17.48 -9.28 -14.58
C MET A 32 -17.13 -7.87 -14.10
N ALA A 33 -18.13 -7.01 -13.90
CA ALA A 33 -17.92 -5.69 -13.33
C ALA A 33 -17.32 -5.77 -11.91
N LEU A 34 -17.81 -6.67 -11.06
CA LEU A 34 -17.28 -6.87 -9.71
C LEU A 34 -15.82 -7.37 -9.73
N TYR A 35 -15.51 -8.37 -10.56
CA TYR A 35 -14.14 -8.86 -10.68
C TYR A 35 -13.17 -7.83 -11.26
N LEU A 36 -13.63 -7.02 -12.22
CA LEU A 36 -12.84 -5.91 -12.74
C LEU A 36 -12.51 -4.92 -11.62
N ARG A 37 -13.52 -4.47 -10.85
CA ARG A 37 -13.29 -3.56 -9.71
C ARG A 37 -12.34 -4.14 -8.67
N LEU A 38 -12.48 -5.42 -8.34
CA LEU A 38 -11.57 -6.10 -7.42
C LEU A 38 -10.12 -6.11 -7.96
N ALA A 39 -9.93 -6.40 -9.25
CA ALA A 39 -8.63 -6.39 -9.89
C ALA A 39 -8.02 -4.97 -9.93
N GLU A 40 -8.82 -3.94 -10.20
CA GLU A 40 -8.39 -2.54 -10.19
C GLU A 40 -7.94 -2.09 -8.79
N VAL A 41 -8.72 -2.42 -7.75
CA VAL A 41 -8.35 -2.11 -6.34
C VAL A 41 -7.07 -2.84 -5.95
N ALA A 42 -6.93 -4.11 -6.32
CA ALA A 42 -5.71 -4.89 -6.05
C ALA A 42 -4.50 -4.26 -6.74
N LEU A 43 -4.62 -3.90 -8.02
CA LEU A 43 -3.55 -3.25 -8.78
C LEU A 43 -3.16 -1.91 -8.12
N ALA A 44 -4.13 -1.04 -7.86
CA ALA A 44 -3.88 0.26 -7.23
C ALA A 44 -3.23 0.12 -5.85
N THR A 45 -3.65 -0.84 -5.04
CA THR A 45 -3.07 -1.12 -3.71
C THR A 45 -1.63 -1.61 -3.84
N LEU A 46 -1.33 -2.47 -4.82
CA LEU A 46 0.03 -2.97 -5.02
C LEU A 46 0.96 -1.88 -5.55
N THR A 47 0.45 -0.93 -6.34
CA THR A 47 1.25 0.14 -6.94
C THR A 47 1.23 1.45 -6.15
N THR A 48 0.51 1.55 -5.04
CA THR A 48 0.40 2.79 -4.28
C THR A 48 1.74 3.20 -3.68
N GLU A 49 2.01 4.50 -3.69
CA GLU A 49 3.15 5.10 -3.01
C GLU A 49 2.77 5.44 -1.56
N PRO A 50 3.72 5.39 -0.61
CA PRO A 50 3.47 5.85 0.75
C PRO A 50 2.98 7.31 0.75
N ALA A 51 1.91 7.59 1.49
CA ALA A 51 1.45 8.96 1.68
C ALA A 51 2.32 9.72 2.68
N MET A 52 2.92 8.99 3.63
CA MET A 52 3.84 9.49 4.63
C MET A 52 4.65 8.34 5.21
N TYR A 53 5.59 8.68 6.08
CA TYR A 53 6.43 7.76 6.83
C TYR A 53 6.31 8.12 8.31
N CYS A 54 6.38 7.12 9.18
CA CYS A 54 6.46 7.33 10.62
C CYS A 54 7.57 6.48 11.22
N MET A 55 8.06 6.92 12.37
CA MET A 55 8.97 6.12 13.18
C MET A 55 8.20 5.01 13.88
N LYS A 56 8.81 3.83 13.97
CA LYS A 56 8.30 2.64 14.66
C LYS A 56 9.36 2.13 15.62
N LYS A 57 8.94 1.70 16.82
CA LYS A 57 9.78 0.96 17.78
C LYS A 57 9.08 -0.31 18.20
N GLY A 58 9.72 -1.47 18.03
CA GLY A 58 9.05 -2.75 18.24
C GLY A 58 7.84 -2.84 17.31
N GLU A 59 6.61 -3.02 17.82
CA GLU A 59 5.35 -2.93 17.03
C GLU A 59 4.62 -1.58 17.16
N ALA A 60 5.10 -0.66 17.99
CA ALA A 60 4.44 0.61 18.24
C ALA A 60 4.82 1.66 17.19
N LEU A 61 3.82 2.34 16.64
CA LEU A 61 4.00 3.49 15.76
C LEU A 61 4.05 4.78 16.59
N ASP A 62 5.05 5.61 16.34
CA ASP A 62 5.11 6.97 16.86
C ASP A 62 4.49 7.91 15.82
N ILE A 63 3.24 8.31 16.11
CA ILE A 63 2.45 9.15 15.20
C ILE A 63 2.96 10.59 15.14
N ASP A 64 3.59 11.06 16.23
CA ASP A 64 4.12 12.42 16.33
C ASP A 64 5.45 12.52 15.57
N ALA A 65 6.19 11.42 15.46
CA ALA A 65 7.37 11.28 14.62
C ALA A 65 7.04 10.85 13.18
N SER A 66 6.20 11.64 12.50
CA SER A 66 5.78 11.36 11.12
C SER A 66 6.04 12.51 10.14
N SER A 67 6.27 12.17 8.88
CA SER A 67 6.58 13.14 7.82
C SER A 67 6.24 12.58 6.44
N THR A 68 5.91 13.47 5.49
CA THR A 68 5.77 13.10 4.08
C THR A 68 7.11 12.84 3.39
N CYS A 69 8.24 13.08 4.07
CA CYS A 69 9.59 12.91 3.55
C CYS A 69 10.32 11.77 4.29
N LYS A 70 10.60 10.66 3.59
CA LYS A 70 11.26 9.49 4.18
C LYS A 70 12.61 9.84 4.83
N SER A 71 13.43 10.65 4.16
CA SER A 71 14.77 10.98 4.66
C SER A 71 14.75 11.78 5.96
N VAL A 72 13.67 12.52 6.23
CA VAL A 72 13.49 13.20 7.52
C VAL A 72 13.26 12.18 8.63
N VAL A 73 12.40 11.18 8.38
CA VAL A 73 12.13 10.10 9.35
C VAL A 73 13.36 9.21 9.55
N ASP A 74 14.08 8.90 8.47
CA ASP A 74 15.34 8.14 8.54
C ASP A 74 16.39 8.88 9.40
N ALA A 75 16.54 10.20 9.23
CA ALA A 75 17.47 10.97 10.05
C ALA A 75 17.11 10.94 11.55
N TRP A 76 15.82 11.00 11.89
CA TRP A 76 15.38 10.80 13.27
C TRP A 76 15.67 9.38 13.75
N VAL A 77 15.42 8.36 12.92
CA VAL A 77 15.75 6.96 13.25
C VAL A 77 17.22 6.81 13.60
N ASP A 78 18.11 7.37 12.78
CA ASP A 78 19.55 7.31 13.01
C ASP A 78 19.92 8.04 14.32
N GLU A 79 19.43 9.28 14.53
CA GLU A 79 19.69 10.07 15.74
C GLU A 79 19.26 9.32 17.01
N TRP A 80 18.05 8.79 17.03
CA TRP A 80 17.52 8.11 18.21
C TRP A 80 18.18 6.76 18.47
N ASN A 81 18.55 6.01 17.43
CA ASN A 81 19.32 4.77 17.58
C ASN A 81 20.74 5.04 18.07
N GLU A 82 21.40 6.12 17.64
CA GLU A 82 22.71 6.52 18.16
C GLU A 82 22.66 6.90 19.65
N MET A 83 21.58 7.56 20.09
CA MET A 83 21.37 7.92 21.49
C MET A 83 20.99 6.72 22.38
N GLN A 84 20.40 5.65 21.81
CA GLN A 84 20.05 4.42 22.53
C GLN A 84 21.28 3.50 22.65
N CYS A 85 22.21 3.82 23.55
CA CYS A 85 23.46 3.07 23.63
C CYS A 85 23.33 1.61 24.11
N GLU A 86 22.27 1.17 24.83
CA GLU A 86 22.29 -0.21 25.37
C GLU A 86 20.98 -1.03 25.43
N HIS A 87 19.73 -0.52 25.38
CA HIS A 87 18.54 -1.39 25.58
C HIS A 87 17.32 -1.05 24.71
N GLY A 88 16.84 -2.03 23.92
CA GLY A 88 15.50 -2.03 23.29
C GLY A 88 15.47 -2.61 21.87
N ASP A 89 14.28 -2.58 21.26
CA ASP A 89 14.13 -2.75 19.81
C ASP A 89 14.60 -1.48 19.08
N ASP A 90 15.30 -1.64 17.96
CA ASP A 90 15.75 -0.52 17.12
C ASP A 90 14.57 0.26 16.54
N PHE A 91 14.74 1.56 16.40
CA PHE A 91 13.81 2.38 15.64
C PHE A 91 13.94 2.10 14.14
N SER A 92 12.83 2.18 13.43
CA SER A 92 12.78 2.07 11.97
C SER A 92 11.75 3.02 11.37
N ALA A 93 11.98 3.45 10.13
CA ALA A 93 11.00 4.20 9.37
C ALA A 93 10.06 3.22 8.65
N VAL A 94 8.76 3.38 8.82
CA VAL A 94 7.74 2.58 8.12
C VAL A 94 6.85 3.46 7.25
N PRO A 95 6.46 2.97 6.06
CA PRO A 95 5.53 3.68 5.20
C PRO A 95 4.09 3.57 5.70
N LEU A 96 3.35 4.67 5.62
CA LEU A 96 1.91 4.73 5.83
C LEU A 96 1.22 5.00 4.49
N TYR A 97 0.25 4.17 4.14
CA TYR A 97 -0.45 4.23 2.86
C TYR A 97 -1.89 4.70 3.06
N ARG A 98 -2.39 5.50 2.11
CA ARG A 98 -3.83 5.69 1.95
C ARG A 98 -4.38 4.51 1.17
N LEU A 99 -5.60 4.10 1.49
CA LEU A 99 -6.27 3.05 0.74
C LEU A 99 -6.87 3.67 -0.53
N PRO A 100 -6.33 3.39 -1.72
CA PRO A 100 -6.46 4.29 -2.87
C PRO A 100 -7.84 4.30 -3.55
N MET A 101 -8.73 3.35 -3.24
CA MET A 101 -9.95 3.15 -4.03
C MET A 101 -11.19 2.65 -3.27
N VAL A 102 -11.11 2.26 -2.00
CA VAL A 102 -12.29 1.70 -1.29
C VAL A 102 -13.15 2.79 -0.66
N GLU A 103 -12.56 3.91 -0.26
CA GLU A 103 -13.31 5.02 0.35
C GLU A 103 -14.28 5.66 -0.66
N ASP A 104 -13.93 5.66 -1.95
CA ASP A 104 -14.76 6.20 -3.04
C ASP A 104 -15.80 5.21 -3.59
N LEU A 105 -15.79 3.94 -3.16
CA LEU A 105 -16.80 2.93 -3.57
C LEU A 105 -18.14 3.08 -2.83
N ASN A 106 -18.18 3.88 -1.77
CA ASN A 106 -19.40 4.23 -1.07
C ASN A 106 -19.90 5.61 -1.54
N ASN A 107 -20.43 5.71 -2.76
CA ASN A 107 -21.29 6.84 -3.13
C ASN A 107 -22.30 6.40 -4.20
N ASP A 108 -23.57 6.62 -3.89
CA ASP A 108 -24.80 6.36 -4.64
C ASP A 108 -25.45 4.97 -4.46
N GLN A 109 -26.11 4.81 -3.31
CA GLN A 109 -27.42 4.15 -3.22
C GLN A 109 -28.51 5.07 -3.76
#